data_AF-A0A8X6VLJ2-F1
#
_entry.id   AF-A0A8X6VLJ2-F1
#
_cell.length_a   1.000
_cell.length_b   1.000
_cell.length_c   1.000
_cell.angle_alpha   90.00
_cell.angle_beta   90.00
_cell.angle_gamma   90.00
#
_symmetry.space_group_name_H-M   'P 1'
#
loop_
_entity.id
_entity.type
_entity.pdbx_description
1 polymer ?
#
loop_
_entity_poly.entity_id
_entity_poly.type
_entity_poly.pdbx_seq_one_letter_code
_entity_poly.pdbx_strand_id
1 'polypeptide(L)'
;MKTVTYRPQANLTERVNHNLVQMIACFVKENHENLDRFLHEFAFALRTSVNETTDKTPTELFLGRKIITPFSKLKNVTEDVEYVGRNIEKLFDEARQNMRKPQQTLGKIL
;
A
#
# COMPACT_ATOMS: atom_id res chain seq x y z
N MET A 1 14.67 1.46 -19.35
CA MET A 1 14.14 2.82 -19.57
C MET A 1 15.10 3.80 -18.90
N LYS A 2 15.75 4.71 -19.65
CA LYS A 2 16.64 5.72 -19.06
C LYS A 2 15.79 6.93 -18.67
N THR A 3 15.81 7.31 -17.39
CA THR A 3 15.25 8.59 -16.94
C THR A 3 16.19 9.70 -17.39
N VAL A 4 15.68 10.66 -18.15
CA VAL A 4 16.44 11.83 -18.60
C VAL A 4 16.29 12.94 -17.57
N THR A 5 17.39 13.62 -17.24
CA THR A 5 17.40 14.75 -16.30
C THR A 5 16.47 15.86 -16.80
N TYR A 6 15.77 16.54 -15.88
CA TYR A 6 14.88 17.69 -16.17
C TYR A 6 13.65 17.43 -17.05
N ARG A 7 13.10 16.22 -17.06
CA ARG A 7 11.80 15.96 -17.70
C ARG A 7 10.68 15.88 -16.63
N PRO A 8 9.85 16.93 -16.46
CA PRO A 8 8.83 16.99 -15.39
C PRO A 8 7.61 16.09 -15.65
N GLN A 9 7.61 15.30 -16.74
CA GLN A 9 6.60 14.27 -16.95
C GLN A 9 6.81 13.20 -15.89
N ALA A 10 6.01 13.26 -14.83
CA ALA A 10 6.08 12.33 -13.72
C ALA A 10 5.93 10.89 -14.23
N ASN A 11 7.04 10.18 -14.23
CA ASN A 11 7.14 8.80 -14.67
C ASN A 11 6.24 7.96 -13.77
N LEU A 12 5.36 7.16 -14.37
CA LEU A 12 4.46 6.29 -13.62
C LEU A 12 5.25 5.37 -12.68
N THR A 13 6.44 4.96 -13.12
CA THR A 13 7.40 4.18 -12.33
C THR A 13 7.82 4.91 -11.05
N GLU A 14 8.14 6.20 -11.13
CA GLU A 14 8.58 6.99 -9.98
C GLU A 14 7.47 7.16 -8.95
N ARG A 15 6.22 7.35 -9.40
CA ARG A 15 5.06 7.42 -8.50
C ARG A 15 4.80 6.10 -7.80
N VAL A 16 4.87 4.98 -8.51
CA VAL A 16 4.72 3.65 -7.91
C VAL A 16 5.85 3.38 -6.92
N ASN A 17 7.09 3.75 -7.26
CA ASN A 17 8.23 3.62 -6.36
C ASN A 17 8.07 4.49 -5.11
N HIS A 18 7.58 5.71 -5.24
CA HIS A 18 7.31 6.59 -4.10
C HIS A 18 6.29 5.95 -3.14
N ASN A 19 5.19 5.43 -3.66
CA ASN A 19 4.18 4.74 -2.85
C ASN A 19 4.76 3.49 -2.18
N LEU A 20 5.58 2.71 -2.89
CA LEU A 20 6.24 1.53 -2.33
C LEU A 20 7.17 1.89 -1.16
N VAL A 21 7.99 2.94 -1.32
CA VAL A 21 8.88 3.42 -0.25
C VAL A 21 8.08 3.88 0.97
N GLN A 22 6.95 4.57 0.77
CA GLN A 22 6.07 4.95 1.87
C GLN A 22 5.48 3.73 2.60
N MET A 23 5.01 2.72 1.86
CA MET A 23 4.49 1.48 2.46
C MET A 23 5.56 0.76 3.29
N ILE A 24 6.78 0.66 2.75
CA ILE A 24 7.92 0.07 3.46
C ILE A 24 8.24 0.86 4.72
N ALA A 25 8.34 2.19 4.64
CA ALA A 25 8.65 3.05 5.78
C ALA A 25 7.59 2.99 6.89
N CYS A 26 6.32 2.75 6.54
CA CYS A 26 5.24 2.60 7.53
C CYS A 26 5.30 1.27 8.28
N PHE A 27 5.80 0.23 7.62
CA PHE A 27 5.79 -1.13 8.13
C PHE A 27 7.11 -1.51 8.81
N VAL A 28 8.24 -1.07 8.26
CA VAL A 28 9.59 -1.37 8.73
C VAL A 28 10.10 -0.17 9.52
N LYS A 29 9.78 -0.12 10.83
CA LYS A 29 10.32 0.91 11.74
C LYS A 29 11.77 0.65 12.13
N GLU A 30 12.05 -0.53 12.70
CA GLU A 30 13.38 -0.86 13.25
C GLU A 30 13.96 -2.18 12.76
N ASN A 31 13.15 -3.05 12.15
CA ASN A 31 13.58 -4.41 11.80
C ASN A 31 13.65 -4.64 10.28
N HIS A 32 14.72 -4.12 9.67
CA HIS A 32 14.96 -4.20 8.23
C HIS A 32 15.27 -5.61 7.70
N GLU A 33 15.58 -6.55 8.59
CA GLU A 33 16.02 -7.91 8.24
C GLU A 33 14.96 -8.74 7.48
N ASN A 34 13.68 -8.37 7.59
CA ASN A 34 12.58 -9.12 6.99
C ASN A 34 11.95 -8.43 5.78
N LEU A 35 12.55 -7.35 5.25
CA LEU A 35 11.98 -6.59 4.14
C LEU A 35 11.65 -7.47 2.93
N ASP A 36 12.55 -8.39 2.59
CA ASP A 36 12.38 -9.30 1.44
C ASP A 36 11.14 -10.17 1.56
N ARG A 37 10.78 -10.55 2.79
CA ARG A 37 9.60 -11.36 3.07
C ARG A 37 8.30 -10.63 2.76
N PHE A 38 8.25 -9.31 2.94
CA PHE A 38 7.04 -8.49 2.79
C PHE A 38 6.90 -7.86 1.40
N LEU A 39 7.91 -8.01 0.53
CA LEU A 39 7.91 -7.38 -0.78
C LEU A 39 6.74 -7.87 -1.65
N HIS A 40 6.40 -9.15 -1.55
CA HIS A 40 5.27 -9.72 -2.29
C HIS A 40 3.92 -9.17 -1.80
N GLU A 41 3.78 -8.95 -0.50
CA GLU A 41 2.61 -8.37 0.16
C GLU A 41 2.43 -6.90 -0.24
N PHE A 42 3.51 -6.11 -0.26
CA PHE A 42 3.44 -4.72 -0.74
C PHE A 42 3.06 -4.65 -2.23
N ALA A 43 3.67 -5.52 -3.04
CA ALA A 43 3.34 -5.58 -4.46
C ALA A 43 1.88 -6.03 -4.69
N PHE A 44 1.37 -6.95 -3.88
CA PHE A 44 -0.04 -7.35 -3.92
C PHE A 44 -0.95 -6.19 -3.54
N ALA A 45 -0.68 -5.51 -2.43
CA ALA A 45 -1.45 -4.36 -1.99
C ALA A 45 -1.49 -3.22 -3.03
N LEU A 46 -0.36 -2.91 -3.68
CA LEU A 46 -0.33 -1.91 -4.77
C LEU A 46 -1.23 -2.30 -5.95
N ARG A 47 -1.27 -3.59 -6.30
CA ARG A 47 -2.09 -4.10 -7.42
C ARG A 47 -3.58 -4.19 -7.08
N THR A 48 -3.93 -4.35 -5.81
CA THR A 48 -5.32 -4.51 -5.34
C THR A 48 -5.90 -3.30 -4.65
N SER A 49 -5.13 -2.24 -4.45
CA SER A 49 -5.63 -0.97 -3.93
C SER A 49 -6.46 -0.25 -5.00
N VAL A 50 -7.57 0.35 -4.60
CA VAL A 50 -8.38 1.19 -5.48
C VAL A 50 -7.64 2.49 -5.74
N ASN A 51 -7.58 2.90 -7.00
CA ASN A 51 -7.06 4.21 -7.40
C ASN A 51 -8.22 5.20 -7.53
N GLU A 52 -8.17 6.29 -6.77
CA GLU A 52 -9.20 7.35 -6.69
C GLU A 52 -9.59 7.93 -8.05
N THR A 53 -8.67 8.02 -9.00
CA THR A 53 -8.96 8.61 -10.33
C THR A 53 -9.76 7.70 -11.24
N THR A 54 -9.70 6.39 -11.00
CA THR A 54 -10.30 5.37 -11.87
C THR A 54 -11.40 4.57 -11.17
N ASP A 55 -11.55 4.75 -9.85
CA ASP A 55 -12.39 3.98 -8.94
C ASP A 55 -12.24 2.44 -9.08
N LYS A 56 -11.11 2.01 -9.64
CA LYS A 56 -10.79 0.62 -9.95
C LYS A 56 -9.39 0.28 -9.46
N THR A 57 -9.16 -1.02 -9.26
CA THR A 57 -7.82 -1.52 -8.92
C THR A 57 -6.99 -1.72 -10.18
N PRO A 58 -5.65 -1.58 -10.14
CA PRO A 58 -4.79 -1.92 -11.27
C PRO A 58 -5.01 -3.35 -11.78
N THR A 59 -5.25 -4.31 -10.87
CA THR A 59 -5.56 -5.69 -11.24
C THR A 59 -6.87 -5.82 -12.01
N GLU A 60 -7.90 -5.08 -11.60
CA GLU A 60 -9.20 -5.08 -12.29
C GLU A 60 -9.09 -4.49 -13.69
N LEU A 61 -8.33 -3.40 -13.85
CA LEU A 61 -8.05 -2.81 -15.16
C LEU A 61 -7.25 -3.76 -16.07
N PHE A 62 -6.28 -4.48 -15.50
CA PHE A 62 -5.44 -5.42 -16.25
C PHE A 62 -6.18 -6.71 -16.65
N LEU A 63 -6.96 -7.30 -15.73
CA LEU A 63 -7.64 -8.57 -15.96
C LEU A 63 -9.05 -8.42 -16.53
N GLY A 64 -9.61 -7.21 -16.55
CA GLY A 64 -11.00 -6.95 -16.92
C GLY A 64 -12.03 -7.52 -15.94
N ARG A 65 -11.59 -8.00 -14.76
CA ARG A 65 -12.46 -8.58 -13.72
C ARG A 65 -11.92 -8.29 -12.33
N LYS A 66 -12.81 -8.20 -11.35
CA LYS A 66 -12.43 -8.12 -9.94
C LYS A 66 -11.90 -9.46 -9.45
N ILE A 67 -10.75 -9.44 -8.78
CA ILE A 67 -10.20 -10.62 -8.11
C ILE A 67 -10.70 -10.69 -6.67
N ILE A 68 -10.95 -11.91 -6.20
CA ILE A 68 -11.36 -12.15 -4.82
C ILE A 68 -10.09 -12.17 -3.97
N THR A 69 -9.89 -11.14 -3.14
CA THR A 69 -8.76 -11.08 -2.22
C THR A 69 -9.00 -11.99 -1.01
N PRO A 70 -7.93 -12.47 -0.33
CA PRO A 70 -8.09 -13.25 0.91
C PRO A 70 -8.95 -12.51 1.95
N PHE A 71 -8.78 -11.19 2.06
CA PHE A 71 -9.61 -10.34 2.92
C PHE A 71 -11.08 -10.31 2.49
N SER A 72 -11.35 -10.26 1.19
CA SER A 72 -12.73 -10.36 0.68
C SER A 72 -13.35 -11.73 0.98
N LYS A 73 -12.58 -12.83 0.97
CA LYS A 73 -13.09 -14.14 1.37
C LYS A 73 -13.40 -14.19 2.87
N LEU A 74 -12.51 -13.64 3.71
CA LEU A 74 -12.72 -13.62 5.16
C LEU A 74 -14.01 -12.88 5.55
N LYS A 75 -14.32 -11.76 4.89
CA LYS A 75 -15.59 -11.04 5.09
C LYS A 75 -16.83 -11.85 4.75
N ASN A 76 -16.73 -12.81 3.84
CA ASN A 76 -17.87 -13.57 3.33
C ASN A 76 -18.08 -14.91 4.07
N VAL A 77 -17.13 -15.35 4.91
CA VAL A 77 -17.10 -16.73 5.45
C VAL A 77 -17.51 -16.84 6.91
N THR A 78 -17.42 -15.80 7.73
CA THR A 78 -17.72 -15.92 9.18
C THR A 78 -18.60 -14.79 9.69
N GLU A 79 -19.52 -15.07 10.61
CA GLU A 79 -20.23 -14.09 11.44
C GLU A 79 -19.37 -13.63 12.64
N ASP A 80 -18.29 -14.36 12.97
CA ASP A 80 -17.31 -14.05 14.04
C ASP A 80 -16.25 -12.98 13.66
N VAL A 81 -16.56 -12.08 12.72
CA VAL A 81 -15.60 -11.11 12.14
C VAL A 81 -15.19 -10.02 13.13
N GLU A 82 -15.90 -9.85 14.25
CA GLU A 82 -15.63 -8.75 15.17
C GLU A 82 -14.23 -8.83 15.82
N TYR A 83 -13.74 -10.02 16.19
CA TYR A 83 -12.43 -10.15 16.84
C TYR A 83 -11.28 -9.87 15.86
N VAL A 84 -11.35 -10.46 14.67
CA VAL A 84 -10.36 -10.24 13.60
C VAL A 84 -10.44 -8.79 13.09
N GLY A 85 -11.66 -8.24 12.96
CA GLY A 85 -11.93 -6.85 12.60
C GLY A 85 -11.29 -5.87 13.58
N ARG A 86 -11.49 -6.05 14.89
CA ARG A 86 -10.89 -5.18 15.94
C ARG A 86 -9.36 -5.18 15.91
N ASN A 87 -8.73 -6.33 15.66
CA ASN A 87 -7.27 -6.40 15.56
C ASN A 87 -6.75 -5.74 14.27
N ILE A 88 -7.48 -5.91 13.17
CA ILE A 88 -7.18 -5.29 11.87
C ILE A 88 -7.39 -3.77 11.92
N GLU A 89 -8.44 -3.28 12.57
CA GLU A 89 -8.68 -1.84 12.76
C GLU A 89 -7.57 -1.19 13.58
N LYS A 90 -7.14 -1.82 14.68
CA LYS A 90 -5.98 -1.34 15.45
C LYS A 90 -4.71 -1.28 14.60
N LEU A 91 -4.48 -2.29 13.76
CA LEU A 91 -3.34 -2.32 12.83
C LEU A 91 -3.44 -1.21 11.78
N PHE A 92 -4.64 -0.95 11.25
CA PHE A 92 -4.90 0.14 10.30
C PHE A 92 -4.69 1.51 10.96
N ASP A 93 -5.16 1.69 12.19
CA ASP A 93 -4.97 2.92 12.96
C ASP A 93 -3.49 3.16 13.26
N GLU A 94 -2.75 2.12 13.63
CA GLU A 94 -1.31 2.19 13.83
C GLU A 94 -0.58 2.53 12.51
N ALA A 95 -0.92 1.86 11.41
CA ALA A 95 -0.37 2.17 10.09
C ALA A 95 -0.69 3.61 9.65
N ARG A 96 -1.89 4.11 9.95
CA ARG A 96 -2.31 5.48 9.67
C ARG A 96 -1.55 6.50 10.52
N GLN A 97 -1.29 6.19 11.79
CA GLN A 97 -0.42 6.99 12.64
C GLN A 97 1.04 6.95 12.14
N ASN A 98 1.51 5.80 11.68
CA ASN A 98 2.85 5.63 11.12
C ASN A 98 2.99 6.30 9.75
N MET A 99 1.92 6.51 8.97
CA MET A 99 1.94 7.33 7.75
C MET A 99 2.07 8.83 8.05
N ARG A 100 1.45 9.32 9.13
CA ARG A 100 1.46 10.73 9.51
C ARG A 100 2.83 11.21 9.99
N LYS A 101 3.57 10.36 10.70
CA LYS A 101 4.92 10.67 11.24
C LYS A 101 5.94 11.05 10.14
N PRO A 102 6.17 10.26 9.07
CA PRO A 102 7.10 10.61 8.00
C PRO A 102 6.62 11.79 7.15
N GLN A 103 5.30 11.96 6.93
CA GLN A 103 4.75 13.13 6.24
C GLN A 103 5.05 14.44 7.00
N GLN A 104 5.01 14.43 8.32
CA GLN A 104 5.31 15.59 9.17
C GLN A 104 6.81 15.91 9.25
N THR A 105 7.68 14.89 9.24
CA THR A 105 9.14 15.09 9.28
C THR A 105 9.67 15.68 7.98
N LEU A 106 9.14 15.27 6.82
CA LEU A 106 9.53 15.82 5.51
C LEU A 106 9.10 17.29 5.33
N GLY A 107 8.00 17.71 5.95
CA GLY A 107 7.55 19.11 5.95
C GLY A 107 8.31 20.05 6.90
N LYS A 108 9.23 19.54 7.73
CA LYS A 108 10.08 20.32 8.64
C LYS A 108 11.52 20.51 8.15
N ILE A 109 11.90 19.82 7.07
CA ILE A 109 13.25 19.86 6.47
C ILE A 109 13.27 20.75 5.22
N LEU A 110 12.12 21.34 4.86
CA LEU A 110 11.97 22.47 3.93
C LEU A 110 11.49 23.70 4.72
#